data_AF-A0A1E1VYR7-F1
#
_entry.id   AF-A0A1E1VYR7-F1
#
_cell.length_a   1.000
_cell.length_b   1.000
_cell.length_c   1.000
_cell.angle_alpha   90.00
_cell.angle_beta   90.00
_cell.angle_gamma   90.00
#
_symmetry.space_group_name_H-M   'P 1'
#
loop_
_entity.id
_entity.type
_entity.pdbx_description
1 polymer ?
#
loop_
_entity_poly.entity_id
_entity_poly.type
_entity_poly.pdbx_seq_one_letter_code
_entity_poly.pdbx_strand_id
1 'polypeptide(L)'
;MSAVMITHYTSKRNIAYKRLSDAVALARRCKSDVSFLPRLEVWGSRLDTYMETFNESHINLVVALTESNAAPENIKEQEKYQEEADDMYFEVLEIMKKHLHKKEQSDIKPSIDTSKHQNLKLPPMKLPTFLGQLKDFPGFIDLYNTLVHHRKDLSNVEKFQYL
;
A
#
# COMPACT_ATOMS: atom_id res chain seq x y z
N MET A 1 -18.43 -35.85 -7.79
CA MET A 1 -17.55 -34.70 -8.12
C MET A 1 -17.75 -33.52 -7.17
N SER A 2 -18.99 -33.09 -6.90
CA SER A 2 -19.28 -31.94 -6.02
C SER A 2 -18.60 -31.98 -4.63
N ALA A 3 -18.65 -33.10 -3.90
CA ALA A 3 -18.05 -33.18 -2.55
C ALA A 3 -16.53 -32.95 -2.51
N VAL A 4 -15.81 -33.37 -3.55
CA VAL A 4 -14.36 -33.17 -3.66
C VAL A 4 -14.06 -31.68 -3.90
N MET A 5 -14.85 -31.01 -4.74
CA MET A 5 -14.71 -29.58 -5.01
C MET A 5 -15.02 -28.73 -3.78
N ILE A 6 -16.10 -29.05 -3.05
CA ILE A 6 -16.45 -28.39 -1.78
C ILE A 6 -15.28 -28.50 -0.79
N THR A 7 -14.70 -29.69 -0.63
CA THR A 7 -13.55 -29.91 0.26
C THR A 7 -12.32 -29.13 -0.18
N HIS A 8 -12.04 -29.12 -1.49
CA HIS A 8 -10.92 -28.38 -2.08
C HIS A 8 -11.03 -26.88 -1.83
N TYR A 9 -12.18 -26.27 -2.17
CA TYR A 9 -12.40 -24.84 -2.01
C TYR A 9 -12.45 -24.42 -0.54
N THR A 10 -13.04 -25.25 0.33
CA THR A 10 -13.02 -25.03 1.79
C THR A 10 -11.59 -24.98 2.31
N SER A 11 -10.74 -25.91 1.88
CA SER A 11 -9.35 -25.97 2.33
C SER A 11 -8.55 -24.75 1.86
N LYS A 12 -8.68 -24.38 0.58
CA LYS A 12 -7.99 -23.20 0.01
C LYS A 12 -8.47 -21.90 0.69
N ARG A 13 -9.78 -21.74 0.88
CA ARG A 13 -10.38 -20.62 1.63
C ARG A 13 -9.83 -20.54 3.05
N ASN A 14 -9.80 -21.66 3.78
CA ASN A 14 -9.33 -21.68 5.18
C ASN A 14 -7.87 -21.27 5.32
N ILE A 15 -7.01 -21.65 4.36
CA ILE A 15 -5.62 -21.22 4.36
C ILE A 15 -5.53 -19.70 4.19
N ALA A 16 -6.24 -19.13 3.21
CA ALA A 16 -6.26 -17.69 2.99
C ALA A 16 -6.84 -16.92 4.19
N TYR A 17 -7.95 -17.40 4.74
CA TYR A 17 -8.57 -16.86 5.95
C TYR A 17 -7.60 -16.88 7.15
N LYS A 18 -6.85 -17.98 7.33
CA LYS A 18 -5.83 -18.05 8.40
C LYS A 18 -4.74 -17.01 8.19
N ARG A 19 -4.32 -16.74 6.95
CA ARG A 19 -3.35 -15.68 6.65
C ARG A 19 -3.91 -14.31 6.98
N LEU A 20 -5.16 -14.00 6.65
CA LEU A 20 -5.81 -12.74 7.05
C LEU A 20 -5.86 -12.61 8.58
N SER A 21 -6.23 -13.68 9.28
CA SER A 21 -6.25 -13.75 10.75
C SER A 21 -4.87 -13.51 11.37
N ASP A 22 -3.81 -14.11 10.82
CA ASP A 22 -2.45 -13.86 11.30
C ASP A 22 -1.98 -12.43 11.00
N ALA A 23 -2.39 -11.87 9.86
CA ALA A 23 -2.09 -10.49 9.49
C ALA A 23 -2.70 -9.50 10.48
N VAL A 24 -3.99 -9.65 10.80
CA VAL A 24 -4.67 -8.76 11.76
C VAL A 24 -4.13 -8.94 13.17
N ALA A 25 -3.78 -10.16 13.58
CA ALA A 25 -3.15 -10.41 14.88
C ALA A 25 -1.79 -9.70 14.98
N LEU A 26 -0.98 -9.73 13.91
CA LEU A 26 0.28 -8.98 13.83
C LEU A 26 0.04 -7.47 13.84
N ALA A 27 -0.93 -6.99 13.08
CA ALA A 27 -1.26 -5.57 13.02
C ALA A 27 -1.71 -5.03 14.38
N ARG A 28 -2.55 -5.79 15.11
CA ARG A 28 -2.97 -5.46 16.48
C ARG A 28 -1.79 -5.42 17.45
N ARG A 29 -0.79 -6.32 17.31
CA ARG A 29 0.45 -6.24 18.10
C ARG A 29 1.27 -5.00 17.76
N CYS A 30 1.29 -4.60 16.48
CA CYS A 30 1.97 -3.38 16.03
C CYS A 30 1.37 -2.10 16.63
N LYS A 31 0.08 -2.10 16.98
CA LYS A 31 -0.55 -0.98 17.73
C LYS A 31 0.15 -0.73 19.08
N SER A 32 0.56 -1.79 19.76
CA SER A 32 1.21 -1.72 21.08
C SER A 32 2.73 -1.61 20.99
N ASP A 33 3.34 -2.26 20.00
CA ASP A 33 4.80 -2.31 19.82
C ASP A 33 5.19 -2.08 18.35
N VAL A 34 5.83 -0.95 18.10
CA VAL A 34 6.26 -0.51 16.76
C VAL A 34 7.38 -1.39 16.20
N SER A 35 8.03 -2.23 17.02
CA SER A 35 9.09 -3.16 16.56
C SER A 35 8.59 -4.15 15.49
N PHE A 36 7.29 -4.45 15.48
CA PHE A 36 6.67 -5.35 14.51
C PHE A 36 6.41 -4.72 13.14
N LEU A 37 6.60 -3.40 12.99
CA LEU A 37 6.27 -2.66 11.77
C LEU A 37 6.94 -3.23 10.51
N PRO A 38 8.25 -3.56 10.48
CA PRO A 38 8.87 -4.12 9.27
C PRO A 38 8.23 -5.44 8.85
N ARG A 39 7.84 -6.27 9.83
CA ARG A 39 7.14 -7.53 9.55
C ARG A 39 5.74 -7.27 9.03
N LEU A 40 5.03 -6.27 9.59
CA LEU A 40 3.71 -5.87 9.12
C LEU A 40 3.75 -5.35 7.68
N GLU A 41 4.77 -4.58 7.30
CA GLU A 41 4.95 -4.10 5.92
C GLU A 41 5.05 -5.25 4.90
N VAL A 42 5.83 -6.30 5.23
CA VAL A 42 5.95 -7.50 4.38
C VAL A 42 4.63 -8.27 4.28
N TRP A 43 3.84 -8.29 5.34
CA TRP A 43 2.52 -8.92 5.32
C TRP A 43 1.51 -8.08 4.54
N GLY A 44 1.58 -6.77 4.68
CA GLY A 44 0.76 -5.80 3.97
C GLY A 44 0.93 -5.86 2.46
N SER A 45 2.17 -6.01 1.97
CA SER A 45 2.42 -6.15 0.53
C SER A 45 1.82 -7.41 -0.10
N ARG A 46 1.37 -8.37 0.72
CA ARG A 46 0.73 -9.62 0.30
C ARG A 46 -0.75 -9.69 0.69
N LEU A 47 -1.26 -8.66 1.36
CA LEU A 47 -2.60 -8.67 1.95
C LEU A 47 -3.68 -8.78 0.88
N ASP A 48 -3.55 -8.03 -0.22
CA ASP A 48 -4.48 -8.10 -1.36
C ASP A 48 -4.51 -9.51 -1.97
N THR A 49 -3.34 -10.14 -2.16
CA THR A 49 -3.27 -11.52 -2.66
C THR A 49 -3.96 -12.51 -1.73
N TYR A 50 -3.86 -12.34 -0.41
CA TYR A 50 -4.59 -13.18 0.54
C TYR A 50 -6.10 -12.99 0.44
N MET A 51 -6.55 -11.74 0.30
CA MET A 51 -7.96 -11.41 0.14
C MET A 51 -8.54 -11.93 -1.18
N GLU A 52 -7.82 -11.74 -2.29
CA GLU A 52 -8.18 -12.28 -3.60
C GLU A 52 -8.27 -13.82 -3.57
N THR A 53 -7.28 -14.48 -2.97
CA THR A 53 -7.29 -15.95 -2.84
C THR A 53 -8.47 -16.43 -1.99
N PHE A 54 -8.80 -15.69 -0.92
CA PHE A 54 -9.98 -15.96 -0.12
C PHE A 54 -11.25 -15.80 -0.95
N ASN A 55 -11.46 -14.66 -1.59
CA ASN A 55 -12.64 -14.34 -2.38
C ASN A 55 -12.86 -15.35 -3.52
N GLU A 56 -11.82 -15.65 -4.29
CA GLU A 56 -11.86 -16.64 -5.36
C GLU A 56 -12.29 -18.01 -4.82
N SER A 57 -11.67 -18.47 -3.73
CA SER A 57 -11.98 -19.78 -3.16
C SER A 57 -13.36 -19.82 -2.51
N HIS A 58 -13.79 -18.71 -1.92
CA HIS A 58 -15.08 -18.56 -1.26
C HIS A 58 -16.23 -18.58 -2.27
N ILE A 59 -16.12 -17.80 -3.35
CA ILE A 59 -17.11 -17.79 -4.45
C ILE A 59 -17.27 -19.20 -5.02
N ASN A 60 -16.15 -19.86 -5.33
CA ASN A 60 -16.18 -21.22 -5.86
C ASN A 60 -16.79 -22.23 -4.88
N LEU A 61 -16.58 -22.05 -3.57
CA LEU A 61 -17.23 -22.86 -2.53
C LEU A 61 -18.75 -22.66 -2.53
N VAL A 62 -19.22 -21.41 -2.54
CA VAL A 62 -20.65 -21.07 -2.56
C VAL A 62 -21.33 -21.63 -3.81
N VAL A 63 -20.68 -21.51 -4.98
CA VAL A 63 -21.17 -22.11 -6.24
C VAL A 63 -21.28 -23.63 -6.08
N ALA A 64 -20.22 -24.30 -5.61
CA ALA A 64 -20.24 -25.76 -5.45
C ALA A 64 -21.29 -26.25 -4.43
N LEU A 65 -21.56 -25.50 -3.36
CA LEU A 65 -22.63 -25.77 -2.40
C LEU A 65 -24.03 -25.58 -3.03
N THR A 66 -24.18 -24.55 -3.85
CA THR A 66 -25.45 -24.28 -4.56
C THR A 66 -25.74 -25.39 -5.58
N GLU A 67 -24.73 -25.79 -6.37
CA GLU A 67 -24.83 -26.91 -7.32
C GLU A 67 -25.09 -28.25 -6.63
N SER A 68 -24.67 -28.41 -5.37
CA SER A 68 -24.93 -29.61 -4.58
C SER A 68 -26.31 -29.64 -3.91
N ASN A 69 -27.17 -28.64 -4.16
CA ASN A 69 -28.41 -28.42 -3.42
C ASN A 69 -28.19 -28.44 -1.89
N ALA A 70 -27.12 -27.80 -1.41
CA ALA A 70 -26.90 -27.65 0.03
C ALA A 70 -28.07 -26.90 0.67
N ALA A 71 -28.31 -27.16 1.96
CA ALA A 71 -29.33 -26.45 2.72
C ALA A 71 -29.08 -24.93 2.66
N PRO A 72 -30.12 -24.08 2.54
CA PRO A 72 -29.96 -22.62 2.50
C PRO A 72 -29.21 -22.05 3.71
N GLU A 73 -29.31 -22.71 4.86
CA GLU A 73 -28.53 -22.39 6.06
C GLU A 73 -27.02 -22.46 5.79
N ASN A 74 -26.53 -23.53 5.18
CA ASN A 74 -25.10 -23.72 4.90
C ASN A 74 -24.54 -22.62 3.99
N ILE A 75 -25.38 -22.08 3.10
CA ILE A 75 -25.02 -20.98 2.21
C ILE A 75 -24.99 -19.66 3.01
N LYS A 76 -26.00 -19.41 3.84
CA LYS A 76 -26.04 -18.24 4.73
C LYS A 76 -24.88 -18.20 5.72
N GLU A 77 -24.44 -19.34 6.23
CA GLU A 77 -23.25 -19.40 7.09
C GLU A 77 -21.98 -18.89 6.39
N GLN A 78 -21.92 -18.92 5.06
CA GLN A 78 -20.77 -18.40 4.31
C GLN A 78 -20.67 -16.87 4.40
N GLU A 79 -21.79 -16.15 4.56
CA GLU A 79 -21.80 -14.69 4.70
C GLU A 79 -20.94 -14.23 5.89
N LYS A 80 -20.97 -14.97 7.01
CA LYS A 80 -20.15 -14.68 8.21
C LYS A 80 -18.65 -14.74 7.91
N TYR A 81 -18.22 -15.74 7.14
CA TYR A 81 -16.80 -15.87 6.78
C TYR A 81 -16.35 -14.70 5.90
N GLN A 82 -17.23 -14.19 5.03
CA GLN A 82 -16.96 -13.05 4.19
C GLN A 82 -16.85 -11.76 5.02
N GLU A 83 -17.84 -11.49 5.87
CA GLU A 83 -17.82 -10.33 6.79
C GLU A 83 -16.56 -10.31 7.65
N GLU A 84 -16.22 -11.43 8.29
CA GLU A 84 -15.01 -11.53 9.12
C GLU A 84 -13.72 -11.32 8.30
N ALA A 85 -13.66 -11.82 7.07
CA ALA A 85 -12.49 -11.63 6.21
C ALA A 85 -12.32 -10.17 5.80
N ASP A 86 -13.41 -9.49 5.44
CA ASP A 86 -13.45 -8.07 5.12
C ASP A 86 -12.98 -7.24 6.32
N ASP A 87 -13.53 -7.49 7.52
CA ASP A 87 -13.15 -6.79 8.74
C ASP A 87 -11.64 -6.94 9.05
N MET A 88 -11.12 -8.16 8.94
CA MET A 88 -9.68 -8.41 9.13
C MET A 88 -8.83 -7.67 8.10
N TYR A 89 -9.24 -7.69 6.83
CA TYR A 89 -8.54 -7.01 5.74
C TYR A 89 -8.49 -5.49 5.97
N PHE A 90 -9.64 -4.86 6.24
CA PHE A 90 -9.72 -3.42 6.45
C PHE A 90 -9.02 -2.96 7.73
N GLU A 91 -9.08 -3.75 8.81
CA GLU A 91 -8.35 -3.40 10.04
C GLU A 91 -6.84 -3.37 9.80
N VAL A 92 -6.28 -4.33 9.06
CA VAL A 92 -4.84 -4.33 8.73
C VAL A 92 -4.48 -3.09 7.90
N LEU A 93 -5.28 -2.76 6.88
CA LEU A 93 -5.06 -1.56 6.06
C LEU A 93 -5.11 -0.26 6.88
N GLU A 94 -6.08 -0.15 7.79
CA GLU A 94 -6.23 1.02 8.65
C GLU A 94 -4.99 1.23 9.52
N ILE A 95 -4.48 0.15 10.12
CA ILE A 95 -3.28 0.18 10.96
C ILE A 95 -2.06 0.57 10.14
N MET A 96 -1.87 -0.04 8.97
CA MET A 96 -0.75 0.30 8.09
C MET A 96 -0.78 1.76 7.64
N LYS A 97 -1.96 2.27 7.23
CA LYS A 97 -2.12 3.68 6.86
C LYS A 97 -1.82 4.63 8.02
N LYS A 98 -2.24 4.30 9.23
CA LYS A 98 -1.92 5.10 10.43
C LYS A 98 -0.42 5.19 10.69
N HIS A 99 0.32 4.11 10.49
CA HIS A 99 1.78 4.12 10.64
C HIS A 99 2.50 4.86 9.50
N LEU A 100 1.98 4.79 8.27
CA LEU A 100 2.55 5.53 7.12
C LEU A 100 2.45 7.05 7.33
N HIS A 101 1.28 7.56 7.72
CA HIS A 101 1.10 8.99 8.02
C HIS A 101 1.93 9.45 9.23
N LYS A 102 2.17 8.58 10.23
CA LYS A 102 3.02 8.91 11.38
C LYS A 102 4.49 9.09 10.98
N LYS A 103 4.98 8.31 10.00
CA LYS A 103 6.34 8.44 9.47
C LYS A 103 6.55 9.79 8.79
N GLU A 104 5.57 10.25 8.01
CA GLU A 104 5.63 11.55 7.32
C GLU A 104 5.54 12.75 8.28
N GLN A 105 4.85 12.62 9.41
CA GLN A 105 4.79 13.68 10.42
C GLN A 105 6.00 13.71 11.37
N SER A 106 6.71 12.58 11.55
CA SER A 106 7.87 12.51 12.45
C SER A 106 9.16 13.13 11.90
N ASP A 107 9.21 13.48 10.61
CA ASP A 107 10.33 14.17 9.99
C ASP A 107 10.24 15.71 10.06
N ILE A 108 9.23 16.25 10.76
CA ILE A 108 9.16 17.69 11.09
C ILE A 108 9.51 17.87 12.57
N LYS A 109 10.79 17.66 12.92
CA LYS A 109 11.37 18.38 14.05
C LYS A 109 11.92 19.70 13.51
N PRO A 110 11.50 20.88 14.00
CA PRO A 110 12.28 22.09 13.79
C PRO A 110 13.54 21.97 14.66
N SER A 111 14.52 21.22 14.18
CA SER A 111 15.88 21.36 14.71
C SER A 111 16.39 22.67 14.16
N ILE A 112 16.40 23.70 15.01
CA ILE A 112 17.24 24.87 14.81
C ILE A 112 18.68 24.37 14.95
N ASP A 113 19.16 23.73 13.89
CA ASP A 113 20.55 23.38 13.75
C ASP A 113 21.15 24.47 12.88
N THR A 114 21.68 25.50 13.55
CA THR A 114 22.59 26.49 12.97
C THR A 114 23.91 25.81 12.61
N SER A 115 23.88 24.78 11.76
CA SER A 115 25.04 24.36 11.01
C SER A 115 25.18 25.34 9.85
N LYS A 116 26.13 26.26 10.03
CA LYS A 116 26.66 27.11 8.98
C LYS A 116 27.15 26.23 7.83
N HIS A 117 26.26 25.82 6.93
CA HIS A 117 26.66 25.67 5.55
C HIS A 117 27.10 27.05 5.11
N GLN A 118 28.42 27.24 5.10
CA GLN A 118 29.03 28.30 4.31
C GLN A 118 28.46 28.12 2.91
N ASN A 119 27.47 28.95 2.60
CA ASN A 119 27.06 29.22 1.25
C ASN A 119 28.31 29.75 0.55
N LEU A 120 29.11 28.83 0.00
CA LEU A 120 29.86 29.10 -1.20
C LEU A 120 28.80 29.60 -2.17
N LYS A 121 28.66 30.93 -2.26
CA LYS A 121 27.80 31.59 -3.23
C LYS A 121 28.39 31.27 -4.58
N LEU A 122 28.05 30.08 -5.08
CA LEU A 122 28.17 29.76 -6.48
C LEU A 122 27.36 30.83 -7.22
N PRO A 123 27.92 31.44 -8.28
CA PRO A 123 27.18 32.39 -9.07
C PRO A 123 25.83 31.74 -9.46
N PRO A 124 24.72 32.48 -9.40
CA PRO A 124 23.41 31.92 -9.71
C PRO A 124 23.49 31.24 -11.08
N MET A 125 23.34 29.91 -11.09
CA MET A 125 23.36 29.13 -12.31
C MET A 125 22.16 29.59 -13.12
N LYS A 126 22.42 30.31 -14.22
CA LYS A 126 21.36 30.73 -15.15
C LYS A 126 20.85 29.47 -15.83
N LEU A 127 19.72 28.97 -15.36
CA LEU A 127 19.01 27.90 -16.05
C LEU A 127 18.66 28.39 -17.46
N PRO A 128 18.87 27.56 -18.50
CA PRO A 128 18.47 27.93 -19.85
C PRO A 128 16.95 28.06 -19.89
N THR A 129 16.47 29.23 -20.29
CA THR A 129 15.04 29.45 -20.53
C THR A 129 14.63 28.70 -21.80
N PHE A 130 13.62 27.85 -21.70
CA PHE A 130 13.06 27.19 -22.87
C PHE A 130 12.35 28.22 -23.75
N LEU A 131 12.86 28.45 -24.96
CA LEU A 131 12.32 29.44 -25.91
C LEU A 131 11.18 28.89 -26.79
N GLY A 132 10.63 27.72 -26.44
CA GLY A 132 9.52 27.12 -27.19
C GLY A 132 9.92 26.39 -28.48
N GLN A 133 11.22 26.14 -28.71
CA GLN A 133 11.68 25.38 -29.87
C GLN A 133 11.61 23.87 -29.60
N LEU A 134 10.75 23.16 -30.33
CA LEU A 134 10.48 21.73 -30.11
C LEU A 134 11.74 20.84 -30.21
N LYS A 135 12.73 21.25 -31.00
CA LYS A 135 14.01 20.54 -31.17
C LYS A 135 14.87 20.55 -29.89
N ASP A 136 14.72 21.57 -29.06
CA ASP A 136 15.52 21.77 -27.86
C ASP A 136 14.83 21.22 -26.60
N PHE A 137 13.56 20.82 -26.72
CA PHE A 137 12.75 20.32 -25.61
C PHE A 137 13.36 19.08 -24.94
N PRO A 138 13.89 18.06 -25.66
CA PRO A 138 14.51 16.90 -25.03
C PRO A 138 15.71 17.27 -24.14
N GLY A 139 16.58 18.17 -24.61
CA GLY A 139 17.73 18.61 -23.83
C GLY A 139 17.33 19.47 -22.63
N PHE A 140 16.32 20.32 -22.80
CA PHE A 140 15.77 21.14 -21.73
C PHE A 140 15.14 20.29 -20.63
N ILE A 141 14.30 19.29 -20.98
CA ILE A 141 13.59 18.48 -19.99
C ILE A 141 14.54 17.58 -19.19
N ASP A 142 15.59 17.04 -19.81
CA ASP A 142 16.62 16.25 -19.13
C ASP A 142 17.39 17.10 -18.10
N LEU A 143 17.73 18.32 -18.48
CA LEU A 143 18.38 19.27 -17.59
C LEU A 143 17.46 19.71 -16.44
N TYR A 144 16.20 20.01 -16.74
CA TYR A 144 15.19 20.35 -15.74
C TYR A 144 14.97 19.19 -14.75
N ASN A 145 14.90 17.95 -15.24
CA ASN A 145 14.72 16.79 -14.38
C ASN A 145 15.88 16.60 -13.40
N THR A 146 17.10 16.77 -13.91
CA THR A 146 18.34 16.64 -13.12
C THR A 146 18.50 17.77 -12.10
N LEU A 147 18.20 19.01 -12.49
CA LEU A 147 18.47 20.19 -11.65
C LEU A 147 17.31 20.61 -10.76
N VAL A 148 16.06 20.29 -11.12
CA VAL A 148 14.85 20.83 -10.49
C VAL A 148 13.89 19.72 -10.06
N HIS A 149 13.54 18.77 -10.93
CA HIS A 149 12.51 17.77 -10.62
C HIS A 149 12.92 16.83 -9.47
N HIS A 150 14.16 16.32 -9.49
CA HIS A 150 14.67 15.39 -8.48
C HIS A 150 15.07 16.04 -7.15
N ARG A 151 15.10 17.38 -7.10
CA ARG A 151 15.35 18.13 -5.86
C ARG A 151 14.15 18.00 -4.92
N LYS A 152 14.39 17.40 -3.74
CA LYS A 152 13.38 17.21 -2.69
C LYS A 152 13.21 18.45 -1.80
N ASP A 153 14.13 19.39 -1.92
CA ASP A 153 14.18 20.67 -1.21
C ASP A 153 13.35 21.78 -1.87
N LEU A 154 12.82 21.54 -3.07
CA LEU A 154 11.89 22.45 -3.76
C LEU A 154 10.47 21.89 -3.70
N SER A 155 9.51 22.74 -3.33
CA SER A 155 8.08 22.44 -3.44
C SER A 155 7.65 22.34 -4.92
N ASN A 156 6.53 21.67 -5.18
CA ASN A 156 6.00 21.56 -6.55
C ASN A 156 5.76 22.94 -7.19
N VAL A 157 5.32 23.92 -6.40
CA VAL A 157 5.09 25.30 -6.87
C VAL A 157 6.40 25.98 -7.29
N GLU A 158 7.47 25.82 -6.52
CA GLU A 158 8.79 26.36 -6.86
C GLU A 158 9.38 25.68 -8.11
N LYS A 159 9.12 24.38 -8.29
CA LYS A 159 9.53 23.65 -9.50
C LYS A 159 8.87 24.20 -10.76
N PHE A 160 7.57 24.55 -10.68
CA PHE A 160 6.85 25.16 -11.80
C PHE A 160 7.41 26.51 -12.26
N GLN A 161 8.14 27.24 -11.41
CA GLN A 161 8.74 28.52 -11.80
C GLN A 161 9.91 28.35 -12.79
N TYR A 162 10.42 27.12 -12.94
CA TYR A 162 11.53 26.79 -13.82
C TYR A 162 11.10 26.10 -15.13
N LEU A 163 9.80 25.93 -15.34
CA LEU A 163 9.18 25.53 -16.61
C LEU A 163 8.70 26.75 -17.37
#